data_AF-A0A4Y9ZWV5-F1
#
_entry.id   AF-A0A4Y9ZWV5-F1
#
_cell.length_a   1.000
_cell.length_b   1.000
_cell.length_c   1.000
_cell.angle_alpha   90.00
_cell.angle_beta   90.00
_cell.angle_gamma   90.00
#
_symmetry.space_group_name_H-M   'P 1'
#
loop_
_entity.id
_entity.type
_entity.pdbx_description
1 polymer ?
#
loop_
_entity_poly.entity_id
_entity_poly.type
_entity_poly.pdbx_seq_one_letter_code
_entity_poly.pdbx_strand_id
1 'polypeptide(L)'
;CPELDCGHRRLCLEGSEGVDHTNPTSWKGDVIVGNVSLLTVWNAGRNEAIRILAKAGVPNAAEAFTFQANLSKSDGLPLNIDMLRPEGAYVGLCESEEEAAHLCADAICSHSESLELKRTQDAGTAEGDTESEIDTVLLEDFIPETVGEDPNGIFSKARLWLDIDGTPIHKASAVRILLGTDEGLKSTDQLRRVRGYSRNFGVKNSINDDDVAGNLFMVGQMVAGFLQVGSNAVLSLLKVTAIQKEGGHSISCIALSELKNPKLTFRGQILSLKLHGSAHWHWTGDWEVLETAQGKKALSVASNLETKLSKCVLLVDMPAFLTRPINPPLTETTPITPELETSVLEALTDCLWPDVAPHAKAIPIRPVSASFPYRRYDGSFAFINADAVQMIDQLPSEGEEECFLCNERVQLNRMQDHVAMHLAAARFGLQDDRAVNVRVHDDCL
;
A
#
# COMPACT_ATOMS: atom_id res chain seq x y z
N CYS A 1 0.10 -13.52 39.12
CA CYS A 1 0.33 -13.34 37.67
C CYS A 1 -1.00 -13.44 36.95
N PRO A 2 -1.34 -12.48 36.08
CA PRO A 2 -2.49 -12.63 35.22
C PRO A 2 -2.25 -13.78 34.23
N GLU A 3 -3.26 -14.62 34.02
CA GLU A 3 -3.27 -15.64 32.98
C GLU A 3 -3.67 -15.00 31.65
N LEU A 4 -2.80 -15.08 30.64
CA LEU A 4 -3.09 -14.65 29.28
C LEU A 4 -3.88 -15.74 28.56
N ASP A 5 -5.13 -15.45 28.20
CA ASP A 5 -5.95 -16.33 27.37
C ASP A 5 -5.44 -16.29 25.90
N CYS A 6 -4.90 -17.41 25.42
CA CYS A 6 -4.33 -17.55 24.08
C CYS A 6 -5.38 -17.75 22.97
N GLY A 7 -6.57 -17.15 23.11
CA GLY A 7 -7.72 -17.35 22.22
C GLY A 7 -7.42 -17.21 20.72
N HIS A 8 -8.35 -17.71 19.89
CA HIS A 8 -8.16 -17.80 18.43
C HIS A 8 -7.71 -16.48 17.78
N ARG A 9 -6.56 -16.57 17.10
CA ARG A 9 -5.91 -15.50 16.31
C ARG A 9 -6.93 -14.87 15.36
N ARG A 10 -7.34 -13.63 15.61
CA ARG A 10 -8.26 -12.89 14.72
C ARG A 10 -7.46 -12.34 13.53
N LEU A 11 -7.84 -12.75 12.32
CA LEU A 11 -7.17 -12.41 11.05
C LEU A 11 -7.87 -11.28 10.26
N CYS A 12 -8.73 -10.48 10.89
CA CYS A 12 -9.46 -9.42 10.20
C CYS A 12 -9.51 -8.17 11.06
N LEU A 13 -8.57 -7.26 10.85
CA LEU A 13 -8.50 -5.92 11.47
C LEU A 13 -8.00 -4.92 10.42
N GLU A 14 -8.76 -4.75 9.35
CA GLU A 14 -8.65 -3.55 8.49
C GLU A 14 -9.51 -2.45 9.13
N GLY A 15 -8.91 -1.29 9.43
CA GLY A 15 -9.62 -0.08 9.87
C GLY A 15 -9.85 0.11 11.38
N SER A 16 -9.41 -0.81 12.25
CA SER A 16 -9.48 -0.61 13.72
C SER A 16 -8.15 -0.10 14.27
N GLU A 17 -8.07 1.20 14.49
CA GLU A 17 -6.89 1.86 15.05
C GLU A 17 -6.77 1.61 16.57
N GLY A 18 -5.56 1.30 17.06
CA GLY A 18 -5.26 1.33 18.49
C GLY A 18 -5.61 0.10 19.34
N VAL A 19 -6.06 -1.01 18.76
CA VAL A 19 -6.15 -2.27 19.51
C VAL A 19 -4.76 -2.88 19.60
N ASP A 20 -4.00 -2.42 20.61
CA ASP A 20 -2.85 -3.19 21.09
C ASP A 20 -3.32 -4.63 21.33
N HIS A 21 -2.46 -5.61 21.04
CA HIS A 21 -2.82 -7.03 20.94
C HIS A 21 -3.24 -7.70 22.27
N THR A 22 -3.61 -6.90 23.25
CA THR A 22 -4.16 -7.30 24.53
C THR A 22 -5.60 -6.80 24.62
N ASN A 23 -6.55 -7.69 24.31
CA ASN A 23 -7.95 -7.44 24.64
C ASN A 23 -8.05 -7.23 26.16
N PRO A 24 -8.46 -6.07 26.68
CA PRO A 24 -8.54 -5.85 28.13
C PRO A 24 -9.47 -6.88 28.81
N THR A 25 -10.46 -7.41 28.07
CA THR A 25 -11.33 -8.48 28.58
C THR A 25 -10.67 -9.87 28.64
N SER A 26 -9.51 -10.08 28.02
CA SER A 26 -8.72 -11.31 28.20
C SER A 26 -7.82 -11.28 29.42
N TRP A 27 -7.72 -10.14 30.13
CA TRP A 27 -6.93 -10.03 31.35
C TRP A 27 -7.75 -10.55 32.53
N LYS A 28 -7.37 -11.72 33.04
CA LYS A 28 -7.92 -12.25 34.29
C LYS A 28 -7.02 -11.86 35.44
N GLY A 29 -7.59 -11.24 36.47
CA GLY A 29 -6.88 -10.84 37.70
C GLY A 29 -6.81 -9.32 37.88
N ASP A 30 -6.06 -8.90 38.90
CA ASP A 30 -5.84 -7.48 39.20
C ASP A 30 -4.77 -6.89 38.28
N VAL A 31 -5.13 -5.84 37.57
CA VAL A 31 -4.32 -5.16 36.54
C VAL A 31 -3.91 -3.76 36.98
N ILE A 32 -4.24 -3.40 38.23
CA ILE A 32 -3.87 -2.12 38.83
C ILE A 32 -2.42 -2.22 39.31
N VAL A 33 -1.53 -1.43 38.69
CA VAL A 33 -0.09 -1.39 39.02
C VAL A 33 0.15 -1.14 40.53
N GLY A 34 -0.70 -0.34 41.18
CA GLY A 34 -0.60 -0.02 42.61
C GLY A 34 -0.83 -1.20 43.57
N ASN A 35 -1.50 -2.27 43.13
CA ASN A 35 -1.78 -3.44 43.95
C ASN A 35 -0.72 -4.55 43.80
N VAL A 36 0.27 -4.35 42.93
CA VAL A 36 1.35 -5.32 42.70
C VAL A 36 2.55 -5.01 43.59
N SER A 37 2.86 -5.93 44.51
CA SER A 37 4.15 -5.91 45.19
C SER A 37 5.23 -6.45 44.26
N LEU A 38 5.98 -5.55 43.62
CA LEU A 38 7.09 -5.91 42.71
C LEU A 38 8.08 -6.87 43.38
N LEU A 39 8.39 -6.66 44.66
CA LEU A 39 9.28 -7.53 45.42
C LEU A 39 8.72 -8.97 45.54
N THR A 40 7.41 -9.10 45.78
CA THR A 40 6.76 -10.41 45.90
C THR A 40 6.75 -11.13 44.56
N VAL A 41 6.38 -10.43 43.47
CA VAL A 41 6.36 -11.01 42.12
C VAL A 41 7.76 -11.39 41.65
N TRP A 42 8.75 -10.53 41.90
CA TRP A 42 10.16 -10.82 41.63
C TRP A 42 10.64 -12.08 42.34
N ASN A 43 10.40 -12.17 43.66
CA ASN A 43 10.82 -13.34 44.44
C ASN A 43 10.11 -14.62 43.98
N ALA A 44 8.81 -14.53 43.64
CA ALA A 44 8.07 -15.67 43.08
C ALA A 44 8.66 -16.13 41.74
N GLY A 45 8.90 -15.20 40.82
CA GLY A 45 9.52 -15.49 39.51
C GLY A 45 10.95 -16.03 39.65
N ARG A 46 11.76 -15.45 40.54
CA ARG A 46 13.10 -15.93 40.88
C ARG A 46 13.07 -17.37 41.37
N ASN A 47 12.21 -17.70 42.34
CA ASN A 47 12.12 -19.05 42.89
C ASN A 47 11.69 -20.06 41.82
N GLU A 48 10.77 -19.68 40.94
CA GLU A 48 10.32 -20.51 39.83
C GLU A 48 11.43 -20.73 38.80
N ALA A 49 12.17 -19.68 38.43
CA ALA A 49 13.31 -19.79 37.53
C ALA A 49 14.41 -20.70 38.10
N ILE A 50 14.75 -20.55 39.39
CA ILE A 50 15.69 -21.43 40.09
C ILE A 50 15.23 -22.89 39.99
N ARG A 51 13.94 -23.14 40.21
CA ARG A 51 13.35 -24.48 40.15
C ARG A 51 13.44 -25.09 38.74
N ILE A 52 13.14 -24.30 37.70
CA ILE A 52 13.22 -24.73 36.29
C ILE A 52 14.68 -25.06 35.92
N LEU A 53 15.62 -24.18 36.25
CA LEU A 53 17.04 -24.37 35.95
C LEU A 53 17.65 -25.56 36.71
N ALA A 54 17.27 -25.74 37.98
CA ALA A 54 17.66 -26.92 38.74
C ALA A 54 17.13 -28.21 38.11
N LYS A 55 15.88 -28.21 37.64
CA LYS A 55 15.28 -29.35 36.90
C LYS A 55 16.00 -29.63 35.58
N ALA A 56 16.54 -28.59 34.92
CA ALA A 56 17.33 -28.70 33.70
C ALA A 56 18.79 -29.14 33.94
N GLY A 57 19.20 -29.36 35.20
CA GLY A 57 20.55 -29.82 35.54
C GLY A 57 21.59 -28.71 35.60
N VAL A 58 21.18 -27.43 35.68
CA VAL A 58 22.10 -26.30 35.85
C VAL A 58 22.59 -26.27 37.31
N PRO A 59 23.87 -26.54 37.60
CA PRO A 59 24.38 -26.51 38.96
C PRO A 59 24.33 -25.07 39.50
N ASN A 60 24.11 -24.94 40.81
CA ASN A 60 24.14 -23.66 41.53
C ASN A 60 23.18 -22.58 41.00
N ALA A 61 22.06 -22.95 40.37
CA ALA A 61 21.08 -22.00 39.85
C ALA A 61 20.61 -20.98 40.89
N ALA A 62 20.51 -21.35 42.17
CA ALA A 62 20.14 -20.44 43.25
C ALA A 62 21.18 -19.32 43.49
N GLU A 63 22.47 -19.62 43.32
CA GLU A 63 23.57 -18.66 43.49
C GLU A 63 23.54 -17.60 42.39
N ALA A 64 23.18 -17.99 41.16
CA ALA A 64 23.05 -17.07 40.02
C ALA A 64 22.02 -15.95 40.23
N PHE A 65 21.03 -16.15 41.11
CA PHE A 65 20.05 -15.12 41.48
C PHE A 65 20.28 -14.54 42.88
N THR A 66 21.37 -14.89 43.56
CA THR A 66 21.68 -14.37 44.89
C THR A 66 22.35 -13.00 44.75
N PHE A 67 21.52 -11.97 44.57
CA PHE A 67 21.92 -10.57 44.60
C PHE A 67 22.19 -10.13 46.05
N GLN A 68 23.13 -10.79 46.74
CA GLN A 68 23.51 -10.34 48.07
C GLN A 68 24.33 -9.05 47.97
N ALA A 69 24.02 -8.10 48.83
CA ALA A 69 24.71 -6.83 49.06
C ALA A 69 26.19 -6.96 49.51
N ASN A 70 26.81 -8.12 49.29
CA ASN A 70 28.19 -8.46 49.65
C ASN A 70 29.10 -8.51 48.41
N LEU A 71 28.94 -7.59 47.46
CA LEU A 71 30.01 -7.28 46.50
C LEU A 71 31.06 -6.38 47.17
N SER A 72 31.65 -6.90 48.24
CA SER A 72 32.80 -6.30 48.91
C SER A 72 34.05 -6.59 48.09
N LYS A 73 34.26 -5.81 47.02
CA LYS A 73 35.56 -5.45 46.40
C LYS A 73 36.62 -6.51 46.02
N SER A 74 36.47 -7.82 46.21
CA SER A 74 37.67 -8.67 46.18
C SER A 74 38.17 -9.15 44.81
N ASP A 75 37.36 -9.29 43.75
CA ASP A 75 37.88 -9.99 42.55
C ASP A 75 37.33 -9.46 41.22
N GLY A 76 37.78 -8.26 40.81
CA GLY A 76 37.90 -7.84 39.39
C GLY A 76 36.67 -7.81 38.46
N LEU A 77 35.52 -8.33 38.88
CA LEU A 77 34.27 -8.28 38.12
C LEU A 77 33.53 -6.97 38.41
N PRO A 78 32.95 -6.32 37.40
CA PRO A 78 32.23 -5.06 37.58
C PRO A 78 31.10 -5.22 38.61
N LEU A 79 31.26 -4.49 39.72
CA LEU A 79 30.28 -4.29 40.77
C LEU A 79 29.00 -3.69 40.17
N ASN A 80 27.83 -4.26 40.49
CA ASN A 80 26.51 -3.90 39.94
C ASN A 80 26.32 -4.25 38.46
N ILE A 81 25.93 -5.50 38.19
CA ILE A 81 25.22 -5.82 36.95
C ILE A 81 23.83 -5.18 37.06
N ASP A 82 23.65 -4.04 36.40
CA ASP A 82 22.34 -3.47 36.15
C ASP A 82 21.60 -4.42 35.21
N MET A 83 20.54 -5.09 35.68
CA MET A 83 19.81 -6.08 34.87
C MET A 83 19.17 -5.45 33.62
N LEU A 84 18.92 -4.14 33.61
CA LEU A 84 18.44 -3.42 32.44
C LEU A 84 19.60 -3.03 31.51
N ARG A 85 20.82 -2.97 32.05
CA ARG A 85 22.05 -2.59 31.36
C ARG A 85 23.20 -3.53 31.74
N PRO A 86 23.11 -4.84 31.43
CA PRO A 86 24.07 -5.83 31.92
C PRO A 86 25.48 -5.57 31.38
N GLU A 87 25.58 -4.90 30.22
CA GLU A 87 26.82 -4.47 29.58
C GLU A 87 26.99 -2.93 29.61
N GLY A 88 26.25 -2.22 30.47
CA GLY A 88 26.24 -0.76 30.56
C GLY A 88 25.31 -0.06 29.55
N ALA A 89 24.77 -0.78 28.57
CA ALA A 89 23.78 -0.29 27.60
C ALA A 89 22.43 -1.02 27.76
N TYR A 90 21.33 -0.34 27.44
CA TYR A 90 19.99 -0.94 27.55
C TYR A 90 19.81 -2.05 26.52
N VAL A 91 19.40 -3.22 26.99
CA VAL A 91 19.09 -4.35 26.12
C VAL A 91 17.94 -3.96 25.18
N GLY A 92 18.20 -3.97 23.87
CA GLY A 92 17.22 -3.61 22.83
C GLY A 92 17.21 -2.14 22.38
N LEU A 93 18.15 -1.30 22.85
CA LEU A 93 18.34 0.08 22.36
C LEU A 93 19.59 0.26 21.49
N CYS A 94 20.39 -0.78 21.27
CA CYS A 94 21.50 -0.70 20.31
C CYS A 94 20.92 -0.72 18.90
N GLU A 95 20.83 0.45 18.26
CA GLU A 95 20.79 0.53 16.80
C GLU A 95 21.98 -0.27 16.29
N SER A 96 21.74 -1.30 15.48
CA SER A 96 22.86 -2.08 14.96
C SER A 96 23.74 -1.17 14.11
N GLU A 97 25.07 -1.36 14.13
CA GLU A 97 25.98 -0.61 13.26
C GLU A 97 25.58 -0.74 11.77
N GLU A 98 24.91 -1.84 11.42
CA GLU A 98 24.31 -2.09 10.10
C GLU A 98 23.13 -1.15 9.79
N GLU A 99 22.30 -0.80 10.79
CA GLU A 99 21.22 0.19 10.66
C GLU A 99 21.78 1.63 10.60
N ALA A 100 22.83 1.93 11.36
CA ALA A 100 23.51 3.23 11.31
C ALA A 100 24.20 3.46 9.95
N ALA A 101 24.81 2.43 9.36
CA ALA A 101 25.45 2.51 8.04
C ALA A 101 24.45 2.73 6.89
N HIS A 102 23.24 2.19 6.99
CA HIS A 102 22.16 2.46 6.03
C HIS A 102 21.71 3.92 6.03
N LEU A 103 21.77 4.61 7.18
CA LEU A 103 21.42 6.03 7.30
C LEU A 103 22.43 6.96 6.60
N CYS A 104 23.72 6.57 6.53
CA CYS A 104 24.75 7.36 5.84
C CYS A 104 24.76 7.16 4.32
N ALA A 105 24.38 5.98 3.83
CA ALA A 105 24.39 5.69 2.39
C ALA A 105 23.31 6.48 1.62
N ASP A 106 22.14 6.68 2.22
CA ASP A 106 21.03 7.42 1.60
C ASP A 106 21.25 8.94 1.56
N ALA A 107 22.15 9.48 2.39
CA ALA A 107 22.47 10.91 2.44
C ALA A 107 23.47 11.36 1.35
N ILE A 108 24.20 10.43 0.72
CA ILE A 108 25.31 10.77 -0.20
C ILE A 108 24.85 10.83 -1.67
N CYS A 109 23.65 10.37 -2.02
CA CYS A 109 23.24 10.27 -3.43
C CYS A 109 22.61 11.56 -4.03
N SER A 110 22.58 12.69 -3.31
CA SER A 110 21.93 13.93 -3.78
C SER A 110 22.87 15.05 -4.23
N HIS A 111 24.18 14.80 -4.40
CA HIS A 111 25.08 15.78 -5.00
C HIS A 111 25.98 15.18 -6.08
N SER A 112 25.45 15.11 -7.30
CA SER A 112 26.29 15.07 -8.50
C SER A 112 25.57 15.71 -9.68
N GLU A 113 25.83 17.00 -9.93
CA GLU A 113 26.16 17.44 -11.29
C GLU A 113 26.88 18.80 -11.35
N SER A 114 28.03 18.77 -12.03
CA SER A 114 28.63 19.81 -12.88
C SER A 114 29.14 21.12 -12.26
N LEU A 115 30.47 21.32 -12.30
CA LEU A 115 31.10 22.35 -13.17
C LEU A 115 32.64 22.23 -13.18
N GLU A 116 33.22 22.27 -14.38
CA GLU A 116 34.66 22.32 -14.62
C GLU A 116 35.28 23.73 -14.42
N LEU A 117 36.54 23.69 -13.94
CA LEU A 117 37.67 24.58 -14.18
C LEU A 117 37.70 26.02 -13.59
N LYS A 118 38.52 26.17 -12.54
CA LYS A 118 39.80 26.91 -12.63
C LYS A 118 40.72 26.60 -11.45
N ARG A 119 41.99 26.35 -11.77
CA ARG A 119 43.08 25.97 -10.86
C ARG A 119 44.05 27.15 -10.71
N THR A 120 44.29 27.59 -9.47
CA THR A 120 45.61 28.05 -8.98
C THR A 120 45.62 28.14 -7.45
N GLN A 121 46.78 27.81 -6.88
CA GLN A 121 47.19 27.63 -5.48
C GLN A 121 46.88 28.87 -4.59
N ASP A 122 46.70 28.79 -3.26
CA ASP A 122 47.72 28.41 -2.28
C ASP A 122 47.19 28.12 -0.86
N ALA A 123 48.08 27.55 -0.06
CA ALA A 123 48.07 27.00 1.31
C ALA A 123 47.14 27.55 2.43
N GLY A 124 46.68 26.63 3.28
CA GLY A 124 46.90 26.74 4.73
C GLY A 124 45.69 26.61 5.69
N THR A 125 45.74 25.55 6.52
CA THR A 125 45.35 25.50 7.96
C THR A 125 43.91 25.08 8.36
N ALA A 126 43.85 23.84 8.85
CA ALA A 126 43.18 23.26 10.03
C ALA A 126 41.89 23.86 10.67
N GLU A 127 41.02 22.89 11.03
CA GLU A 127 40.09 22.79 12.17
C GLU A 127 38.71 23.47 12.13
N GLY A 128 37.67 22.63 12.35
CA GLY A 128 36.36 23.06 12.85
C GLY A 128 35.15 22.32 12.26
N ASP A 129 35.04 21.00 12.46
CA ASP A 129 33.77 20.29 12.26
C ASP A 129 32.81 20.66 13.39
N THR A 130 31.89 21.58 13.10
CA THR A 130 30.68 21.79 13.90
C THR A 130 29.59 20.87 13.36
N GLU A 131 29.39 19.74 14.04
CA GLU A 131 28.15 18.97 13.95
C GLU A 131 26.99 19.89 14.37
N SER A 132 26.12 20.22 13.42
CA SER A 132 24.86 20.87 13.74
C SER A 132 23.89 19.81 14.28
N GLU A 133 23.82 19.73 15.60
CA GLU A 133 22.77 19.05 16.35
C GLU A 133 21.44 19.77 16.04
N ILE A 134 20.60 19.20 15.15
CA ILE A 134 19.25 19.72 14.91
C ILE A 134 18.33 19.10 15.96
N ASP A 135 18.22 19.79 17.09
CA ASP A 135 17.22 19.53 18.11
C ASP A 135 15.83 19.78 17.50
N THR A 136 15.10 18.71 17.17
CA THR A 136 13.83 18.78 16.46
C THR A 136 12.70 18.81 17.48
N VAL A 137 12.32 20.02 17.87
CA VAL A 137 11.20 20.29 18.79
C VAL A 137 9.90 19.78 18.19
N LEU A 138 9.17 18.89 18.89
CA LEU A 138 7.86 18.40 18.46
C LEU A 138 6.84 19.53 18.64
N LEU A 139 5.81 19.58 17.77
CA LEU A 139 4.71 20.54 17.92
C LEU A 139 3.97 20.39 19.27
N GLU A 140 4.11 19.23 19.90
CA GLU A 140 3.59 18.85 21.21
C GLU A 140 4.43 19.43 22.36
N ASP A 141 5.73 19.69 22.14
CA ASP A 141 6.67 20.28 23.11
C ASP A 141 6.49 21.80 23.26
N PHE A 142 5.79 22.44 22.32
CA PHE A 142 5.40 23.85 22.42
C PHE A 142 4.08 24.06 23.18
N ILE A 143 3.48 23.00 23.72
CA ILE A 143 2.25 23.10 24.50
C ILE A 143 2.64 23.34 25.96
N PRO A 144 2.28 24.49 26.57
CA PRO A 144 2.50 24.70 27.99
C PRO A 144 1.71 23.65 28.79
N GLU A 145 2.41 22.77 29.53
CA GLU A 145 1.77 21.79 30.41
C GLU A 145 0.94 22.45 31.51
N THR A 146 1.22 23.72 31.80
CA THR A 146 0.48 24.55 32.75
C THR A 146 -0.14 25.73 32.05
N VAL A 147 -1.42 25.99 32.36
CA VAL A 147 -2.15 27.21 31.99
C VAL A 147 -1.49 28.41 32.67
N GLY A 148 -0.38 28.87 32.11
CA GLY A 148 0.14 30.21 32.36
C GLY A 148 -0.83 31.22 31.76
N GLU A 149 -0.96 32.38 32.42
CA GLU A 149 -1.80 33.48 31.95
C GLU A 149 -1.43 33.83 30.51
N ASP A 150 -2.26 33.38 29.57
CA ASP A 150 -2.19 33.74 28.17
C ASP A 150 -2.70 35.18 28.04
N PRO A 151 -1.81 36.18 27.86
CA PRO A 151 -2.20 37.58 27.91
C PRO A 151 -3.10 37.97 26.72
N ASN A 152 -3.22 37.12 25.70
CA ASN A 152 -3.96 37.40 24.48
C ASN A 152 -5.16 36.44 24.24
N GLY A 153 -5.38 35.46 25.11
CA GLY A 153 -6.48 34.48 24.99
C GLY A 153 -6.43 33.60 23.72
N ILE A 154 -5.27 33.56 23.06
CA ILE A 154 -5.01 32.82 21.82
C ILE A 154 -5.08 31.30 22.05
N PHE A 155 -4.64 30.82 23.23
CA PHE A 155 -4.64 29.43 23.66
C PHE A 155 -5.86 29.06 24.51
N SER A 156 -6.93 29.87 24.47
CA SER A 156 -8.18 29.53 25.15
C SER A 156 -8.70 28.17 24.68
N LYS A 157 -9.06 27.31 25.65
CA LYS A 157 -9.47 25.91 25.42
C LYS A 157 -10.55 25.76 24.34
N ALA A 158 -11.46 26.73 24.22
CA ALA A 158 -12.52 26.74 23.21
C ALA A 158 -12.03 26.91 21.75
N ARG A 159 -10.83 27.49 21.54
CA ARG A 159 -10.28 27.71 20.20
C ARG A 159 -9.50 26.52 19.67
N LEU A 160 -8.91 25.73 20.55
CA LEU A 160 -8.00 24.64 20.19
C LEU A 160 -8.63 23.25 20.33
N TRP A 161 -9.76 23.13 21.03
CA TRP A 161 -10.41 21.85 21.28
C TRP A 161 -11.82 21.83 20.67
N LEU A 162 -12.18 20.68 20.13
CA LEU A 162 -13.50 20.31 19.64
C LEU A 162 -14.14 19.39 20.69
N ASP A 163 -15.39 19.64 21.04
CA ASP A 163 -16.15 18.69 21.86
C ASP A 163 -16.84 17.69 20.93
N ILE A 164 -16.42 16.43 20.99
CA ILE A 164 -17.00 15.32 20.23
C ILE A 164 -17.55 14.33 21.25
N ASP A 165 -18.88 14.24 21.35
CA ASP A 165 -19.60 13.38 22.28
C ASP A 165 -19.20 13.54 23.76
N GLY A 166 -18.94 14.77 24.20
CA GLY A 166 -18.52 15.09 25.58
C GLY A 166 -17.03 14.87 25.83
N THR A 167 -16.26 14.51 24.79
CA THR A 167 -14.81 14.35 24.87
C THR A 167 -14.12 15.51 24.15
N PRO A 168 -13.30 16.31 24.85
CA PRO A 168 -12.52 17.36 24.21
C PRO A 168 -11.39 16.73 23.39
N ILE A 169 -11.42 16.90 22.07
CA ILE A 169 -10.39 16.46 21.13
C ILE A 169 -9.70 17.69 20.54
N HIS A 170 -8.37 17.74 20.56
CA HIS A 170 -7.63 18.88 20.00
C HIS A 170 -7.83 18.97 18.48
N LYS A 171 -8.01 20.18 17.96
CA LYS A 171 -8.23 20.43 16.52
C LYS A 171 -7.10 19.85 15.66
N ALA A 172 -5.85 19.94 16.10
CA ALA A 172 -4.73 19.34 15.36
C ALA A 172 -4.83 17.81 15.30
N SER A 173 -5.29 17.15 16.37
CA SER A 173 -5.53 15.70 16.39
C SER A 173 -6.69 15.32 15.48
N ALA A 174 -7.80 16.08 15.51
CA ALA A 174 -8.92 15.88 14.61
C ALA A 174 -8.52 16.06 13.14
N VAL A 175 -7.76 17.11 12.83
CA VAL A 175 -7.24 17.38 11.47
C VAL A 175 -6.27 16.26 11.04
N ARG A 176 -5.40 15.77 11.91
CA ARG A 176 -4.50 14.64 11.61
C ARG A 176 -5.26 13.35 11.29
N ILE A 177 -6.37 13.09 12.00
CA ILE A 177 -7.25 11.93 11.75
C ILE A 177 -8.05 12.12 10.46
N LEU A 178 -8.55 13.34 10.20
CA LEU A 178 -9.36 13.66 9.02
C LEU A 178 -8.55 13.78 7.72
N LEU A 179 -7.33 14.31 7.80
CA LEU A 179 -6.48 14.62 6.64
C LEU A 179 -5.24 13.71 6.53
N GLY A 180 -5.04 12.76 7.45
CA GLY A 180 -3.99 11.77 7.33
C GLY A 180 -4.19 10.92 6.08
N THR A 181 -3.38 11.17 5.06
CA THR A 181 -3.41 10.46 3.76
C THR A 181 -2.77 9.08 3.82
N ASP A 182 -1.95 8.82 4.84
CA ASP A 182 -1.54 7.47 5.20
C ASP A 182 -2.67 6.84 6.02
N GLU A 183 -3.08 5.62 5.69
CA GLU A 183 -4.14 4.83 6.31
C GLU A 183 -3.90 4.48 7.81
N GLY A 184 -3.41 5.42 8.62
CA GLY A 184 -3.03 5.21 10.01
C GLY A 184 -1.86 4.24 10.19
N LEU A 185 -1.10 3.95 9.13
CA LEU A 185 0.00 2.98 9.19
C LEU A 185 1.18 3.53 9.98
N LYS A 186 1.14 3.26 11.29
CA LYS A 186 2.23 3.53 12.21
C LYS A 186 3.49 2.77 11.80
N SER A 187 4.65 3.31 12.17
CA SER A 187 5.93 2.64 11.96
C SER A 187 5.89 1.19 12.46
N THR A 188 6.48 0.27 11.70
CA THR A 188 6.65 -1.13 12.14
C THR A 188 7.64 -1.25 13.29
N ASP A 189 8.54 -0.28 13.43
CA ASP A 189 9.43 -0.14 14.58
C ASP A 189 8.64 0.38 15.79
N GLN A 190 8.71 -0.36 16.90
CA GLN A 190 8.01 -0.09 18.13
C GLN A 190 8.43 1.24 18.78
N LEU A 191 9.72 1.57 18.79
CA LEU A 191 10.23 2.80 19.39
C LEU A 191 9.78 4.01 18.57
N ARG A 192 9.86 3.91 17.25
CA ARG A 192 9.37 4.95 16.35
C ARG A 192 7.85 5.13 16.47
N ARG A 193 7.10 4.03 16.56
CA ARG A 193 5.65 4.07 16.79
C ARG A 193 5.28 4.76 18.10
N VAL A 194 5.99 4.49 19.18
CA VAL A 194 5.80 5.15 20.48
C VAL A 194 6.04 6.66 20.37
N ARG A 195 6.98 7.08 19.51
CA ARG A 195 7.23 8.49 19.17
C ARG A 195 6.24 9.08 18.15
N GLY A 196 5.17 8.37 17.80
CA GLY A 196 4.12 8.87 16.89
C GLY A 196 4.52 8.87 15.41
N TYR A 197 5.59 8.17 15.04
CA TYR A 197 6.09 8.09 13.67
C TYR A 197 5.28 7.08 12.83
N SER A 198 4.85 7.50 11.64
CA SER A 198 4.30 6.65 10.57
C SER A 198 5.39 5.82 9.87
N ARG A 199 4.99 4.96 8.93
CA ARG A 199 5.91 4.07 8.22
C ARG A 199 6.81 4.78 7.20
N ASN A 200 6.44 5.97 6.75
CA ASN A 200 7.08 6.69 5.64
C ASN A 200 7.91 7.88 6.16
N PHE A 201 9.10 7.61 6.72
CA PHE A 201 9.97 8.65 7.30
C PHE A 201 10.88 9.37 6.30
N GLY A 202 10.85 8.98 5.02
CA GLY A 202 11.82 9.45 4.03
C GLY A 202 11.40 10.65 3.17
N VAL A 203 10.11 10.99 3.11
CA VAL A 203 9.65 12.05 2.19
C VAL A 203 9.62 13.37 2.94
N LYS A 204 10.72 14.13 2.87
CA LYS A 204 10.76 15.52 3.32
C LYS A 204 9.88 16.36 2.38
N ASN A 205 8.60 16.44 2.67
CA ASN A 205 7.73 17.41 1.99
C ASN A 205 8.13 18.81 2.46
N SER A 206 8.61 19.64 1.52
CA SER A 206 8.83 21.05 1.75
C SER A 206 7.50 21.70 2.12
N ILE A 207 7.44 22.41 3.25
CA ILE A 207 6.25 23.18 3.70
C ILE A 207 5.84 24.27 2.68
N ASN A 208 6.72 24.61 1.74
CA ASN A 208 6.48 25.66 0.73
C ASN A 208 6.10 25.13 -0.65
N ASP A 209 5.90 23.82 -0.83
CA ASP A 209 5.28 23.28 -2.05
C ASP A 209 3.78 23.10 -1.82
N ASP A 210 2.96 23.80 -2.60
CA ASP A 210 1.50 23.56 -2.68
C ASP A 210 1.19 22.15 -3.23
N ASP A 211 2.21 21.42 -3.69
CA ASP A 211 2.16 20.05 -4.13
C ASP A 211 2.65 19.12 -3.01
N VAL A 212 1.74 18.69 -2.13
CA VAL A 212 2.04 17.87 -0.95
C VAL A 212 2.79 16.57 -1.27
N ALA A 213 2.81 16.13 -2.55
CA ALA A 213 3.59 14.97 -3.01
C ALA A 213 4.64 15.30 -4.08
N GLY A 214 4.72 16.55 -4.55
CA GLY A 214 5.51 16.95 -5.72
C GLY A 214 5.25 16.05 -6.94
N ASN A 215 6.32 15.71 -7.67
CA ASN A 215 6.25 14.85 -8.86
C ASN A 215 6.10 13.34 -8.56
N LEU A 216 5.59 12.96 -7.38
CA LEU A 216 5.41 11.58 -6.97
C LEU A 216 3.94 11.15 -7.05
N PHE A 217 3.73 9.93 -7.55
CA PHE A 217 2.47 9.21 -7.44
C PHE A 217 2.57 8.20 -6.29
N MET A 218 1.60 8.20 -5.38
CA MET A 218 1.62 7.42 -4.14
C MET A 218 0.45 6.45 -4.06
N VAL A 219 0.62 5.37 -3.29
CA VAL A 219 -0.48 4.50 -2.85
C VAL A 219 -1.54 5.36 -2.15
N GLY A 220 -2.82 5.07 -2.41
CA GLY A 220 -3.97 5.83 -1.91
C GLY A 220 -4.51 6.86 -2.90
N GLN A 221 -3.70 7.29 -3.88
CA GLN A 221 -4.14 8.20 -4.95
C GLN A 221 -5.03 7.49 -5.97
N MET A 222 -5.77 8.30 -6.73
CA MET A 222 -6.71 7.81 -7.74
C MET A 222 -6.12 7.90 -9.15
N VAL A 223 -6.45 6.92 -9.96
CA VAL A 223 -6.17 6.92 -11.39
C VAL A 223 -7.43 6.65 -12.18
N ALA A 224 -7.51 7.21 -13.37
CA ALA A 224 -8.48 6.85 -14.38
C ALA A 224 -7.84 5.89 -15.38
N GLY A 225 -8.57 4.84 -15.76
CA GLY A 225 -8.14 3.83 -16.70
C GLY A 225 -9.32 3.16 -17.38
N PHE A 226 -9.07 2.47 -18.48
CA PHE A 226 -10.12 1.69 -19.14
C PHE A 226 -10.21 0.28 -18.56
N LEU A 227 -11.43 -0.24 -18.47
CA LEU A 227 -11.71 -1.66 -18.27
C LEU A 227 -12.57 -2.16 -19.43
N GLN A 228 -12.30 -3.37 -19.87
CA GLN A 228 -13.08 -4.02 -20.90
C GLN A 228 -14.26 -4.76 -20.28
N VAL A 229 -15.48 -4.39 -20.66
CA VAL A 229 -16.72 -5.02 -20.22
C VAL A 229 -17.52 -5.49 -21.45
N GLY A 230 -17.36 -6.77 -21.77
CA GLY A 230 -17.83 -7.33 -23.05
C GLY A 230 -17.03 -6.74 -24.21
N SER A 231 -17.71 -6.14 -25.18
CA SER A 231 -17.10 -5.41 -26.30
C SER A 231 -16.79 -3.94 -26.01
N ASN A 232 -17.13 -3.44 -24.83
CA ASN A 232 -16.98 -2.02 -24.52
C ASN A 232 -15.71 -1.76 -23.70
N ALA A 233 -14.93 -0.75 -24.10
CA ALA A 233 -13.96 -0.12 -23.20
C ALA A 233 -14.68 0.99 -22.42
N VAL A 234 -14.73 0.85 -21.10
CA VAL A 234 -15.42 1.80 -20.22
C VAL A 234 -14.43 2.46 -19.28
N LEU A 235 -14.51 3.78 -19.14
CA LEU A 235 -13.71 4.52 -18.18
C LEU A 235 -14.05 4.06 -16.76
N SER A 236 -13.00 3.82 -15.97
CA SER A 236 -13.07 3.39 -14.58
C SER A 236 -12.19 4.28 -13.72
N LEU A 237 -12.65 4.57 -12.49
CA LEU A 237 -11.85 5.27 -11.49
C LEU A 237 -11.37 4.26 -10.45
N LEU A 238 -10.06 4.14 -10.32
CA LEU A 238 -9.38 3.17 -9.45
C LEU A 238 -8.69 3.93 -8.31
N LYS A 239 -8.99 3.59 -7.06
CA LYS A 239 -8.12 3.96 -5.93
C LYS A 239 -7.00 2.93 -5.83
N VAL A 240 -5.75 3.39 -5.97
CA VAL A 240 -4.58 2.51 -5.94
C VAL A 240 -4.31 2.09 -4.49
N THR A 241 -4.33 0.79 -4.22
CA THR A 241 -4.03 0.20 -2.91
C THR A 241 -2.63 -0.42 -2.84
N ALA A 242 -2.03 -0.73 -3.99
CA ALA A 242 -0.63 -1.11 -4.08
C ALA A 242 -0.03 -0.77 -5.45
N ILE A 243 1.23 -0.37 -5.47
CA ILE A 243 2.02 -0.20 -6.70
C ILE A 243 3.00 -1.37 -6.78
N GLN A 244 2.95 -2.14 -7.86
CA GLN A 244 3.75 -3.35 -8.03
C GLN A 244 4.77 -3.18 -9.16
N LYS A 245 6.04 -3.46 -8.85
CA LYS A 245 7.12 -3.62 -9.84
C LYS A 245 7.18 -5.07 -10.34
N GLU A 246 7.84 -5.26 -11.48
CA GLU A 246 8.23 -6.58 -11.98
C GLU A 246 8.87 -7.42 -10.85
N GLY A 247 8.44 -8.68 -10.73
CA GLY A 247 8.81 -9.55 -9.61
C GLY A 247 7.90 -9.44 -8.39
N GLY A 248 6.78 -8.71 -8.47
CA GLY A 248 5.73 -8.67 -7.45
C GLY A 248 6.07 -7.84 -6.20
N HIS A 249 7.12 -7.04 -6.25
CA HIS A 249 7.54 -6.20 -5.14
C HIS A 249 6.64 -4.97 -5.06
N SER A 250 6.01 -4.76 -3.90
CA SER A 250 5.16 -3.60 -3.65
C SER A 250 6.00 -2.41 -3.19
N ILE A 251 5.70 -1.23 -3.73
CA ILE A 251 6.30 0.05 -3.34
C ILE A 251 5.22 1.04 -2.93
N SER A 252 5.58 2.05 -2.14
CA SER A 252 4.66 3.07 -1.63
C SER A 252 4.47 4.25 -2.59
N CYS A 253 5.45 4.55 -3.43
CA CYS A 253 5.40 5.64 -4.40
C CYS A 253 6.31 5.43 -5.61
N ILE A 254 6.06 6.18 -6.69
CA ILE A 254 6.86 6.27 -7.92
C ILE A 254 6.92 7.72 -8.40
N ALA A 255 7.90 8.07 -9.22
CA ALA A 255 7.85 9.34 -9.94
C ALA A 255 6.78 9.31 -11.05
N LEU A 256 6.14 10.44 -11.33
CA LEU A 256 5.14 10.55 -12.42
C LEU A 256 5.73 10.20 -13.80
N SER A 257 7.03 10.43 -14.00
CA SER A 257 7.73 10.02 -15.23
C SER A 257 7.80 8.49 -15.40
N GLU A 258 7.74 7.72 -14.31
CA GLU A 258 7.76 6.26 -14.35
C GLU A 258 6.39 5.66 -14.72
N LEU A 259 5.30 6.44 -14.74
CA LEU A 259 3.96 5.93 -15.11
C LEU A 259 3.95 5.26 -16.49
N LYS A 260 4.81 5.68 -17.41
CA LYS A 260 4.95 5.10 -18.75
C LYS A 260 5.68 3.75 -18.78
N ASN A 261 6.16 3.27 -17.63
CA ASN A 261 6.93 2.03 -17.54
C ASN A 261 5.99 0.80 -17.65
N PRO A 262 6.17 -0.08 -18.65
CA PRO A 262 5.33 -1.26 -18.82
C PRO A 262 5.47 -2.29 -17.69
N LYS A 263 6.51 -2.17 -16.87
CA LYS A 263 6.80 -3.07 -15.74
C LYS A 263 6.07 -2.69 -14.45
N LEU A 264 5.30 -1.60 -14.46
CA LEU A 264 4.53 -1.14 -13.31
C LEU A 264 3.06 -1.54 -13.46
N THR A 265 2.51 -2.09 -12.39
CA THR A 265 1.10 -2.43 -12.28
C THR A 265 0.51 -1.77 -11.04
N PHE A 266 -0.62 -1.09 -11.22
CA PHE A 266 -1.44 -0.59 -10.14
C PHE A 266 -2.46 -1.64 -9.74
N ARG A 267 -2.44 -2.01 -8.47
CA ARG A 267 -3.47 -2.81 -7.84
C ARG A 267 -4.37 -1.88 -7.06
N GLY A 268 -5.68 -1.99 -7.25
CA GLY A 268 -6.61 -1.09 -6.60
C GLY A 268 -8.06 -1.55 -6.61
N GLN A 269 -8.95 -0.71 -6.11
CA GLN A 269 -10.39 -0.93 -6.08
C GLN A 269 -11.11 0.11 -6.93
N ILE A 270 -12.10 -0.33 -7.70
CA ILE A 270 -12.92 0.56 -8.51
C ILE A 270 -13.93 1.27 -7.60
N LEU A 271 -14.07 2.58 -7.77
CA LEU A 271 -15.02 3.38 -7.02
C LEU A 271 -16.45 3.07 -7.50
N SER A 272 -17.42 2.99 -6.57
CA SER A 272 -18.84 3.00 -6.89
C SER A 272 -19.33 4.44 -7.04
N LEU A 273 -19.62 4.87 -8.26
CA LEU A 273 -20.11 6.23 -8.54
C LEU A 273 -21.63 6.24 -8.77
N LYS A 274 -22.29 7.29 -8.28
CA LYS A 274 -23.70 7.57 -8.58
C LYS A 274 -23.85 8.95 -9.18
N LEU A 275 -24.67 9.03 -10.22
CA LEU A 275 -25.07 10.27 -10.85
C LEU A 275 -26.05 11.04 -9.94
N HIS A 276 -25.68 12.26 -9.58
CA HIS A 276 -26.47 13.19 -8.80
C HIS A 276 -26.83 14.42 -9.64
N GLY A 277 -28.13 14.65 -9.82
CA GLY A 277 -28.60 15.57 -10.85
C GLY A 277 -28.11 15.14 -12.24
N SER A 278 -28.10 16.04 -13.21
CA SER A 278 -27.74 15.68 -14.59
C SER A 278 -26.25 15.74 -14.90
N ALA A 279 -25.44 16.30 -14.02
CA ALA A 279 -24.08 16.75 -14.37
C ALA A 279 -22.98 16.29 -13.41
N HIS A 280 -23.31 15.73 -12.24
CA HIS A 280 -22.30 15.43 -11.22
C HIS A 280 -22.33 13.96 -10.81
N TRP A 281 -21.15 13.38 -10.60
CA TRP A 281 -20.96 12.02 -10.13
C TRP A 281 -20.26 12.07 -8.78
N HIS A 282 -20.84 11.41 -7.79
CA HIS A 282 -20.24 11.30 -6.47
C HIS A 282 -19.85 9.87 -6.18
N TRP A 283 -18.74 9.71 -5.50
CA TRP A 283 -18.40 8.43 -4.90
C TRP A 283 -19.36 8.12 -3.75
N THR A 284 -19.93 6.92 -3.72
CA THR A 284 -20.91 6.55 -2.67
C THR A 284 -20.27 6.27 -1.31
N GLY A 285 -18.94 6.30 -1.22
CA GLY A 285 -18.18 5.78 -0.07
C GLY A 285 -17.99 4.27 -0.11
N ASP A 286 -18.56 3.58 -1.11
CA ASP A 286 -18.44 2.14 -1.29
C ASP A 286 -17.54 1.80 -2.48
N TRP A 287 -16.99 0.60 -2.45
CA TRP A 287 -16.22 0.03 -3.55
C TRP A 287 -17.15 -0.77 -4.48
N GLU A 288 -16.72 -0.96 -5.73
CA GLU A 288 -17.36 -1.92 -6.62
C GLU A 288 -17.42 -3.30 -5.95
N VAL A 289 -18.62 -3.89 -5.86
CA VAL A 289 -18.81 -5.25 -5.36
C VAL A 289 -19.21 -6.15 -6.52
N LEU A 290 -18.39 -7.17 -6.79
CA LEU A 290 -18.83 -8.25 -7.66
C LEU A 290 -19.69 -9.21 -6.87
N GLU A 291 -20.91 -9.43 -7.37
CA GLU A 291 -21.74 -10.52 -6.90
C GLU A 291 -21.05 -11.83 -7.27
N THR A 292 -20.31 -12.41 -6.31
CA THR A 292 -19.89 -13.81 -6.43
C THR A 292 -21.15 -14.63 -6.60
N ALA A 293 -21.29 -15.30 -7.75
CA ALA A 293 -22.48 -16.09 -8.08
C ALA A 293 -22.74 -17.11 -6.95
N GLN A 294 -23.61 -16.76 -6.02
CA GLN A 294 -24.00 -17.64 -4.93
C GLN A 294 -24.89 -18.73 -5.51
N GLY A 295 -24.33 -19.94 -5.54
CA GLY A 295 -24.98 -21.24 -5.73
C GLY A 295 -26.48 -21.24 -6.01
N LYS A 296 -26.84 -21.21 -7.30
CA LYS A 296 -28.07 -21.83 -7.78
C LYS A 296 -27.70 -22.94 -8.76
N LYS A 297 -27.93 -24.18 -8.35
CA LYS A 297 -27.96 -25.35 -9.23
C LYS A 297 -28.99 -25.08 -10.34
N ALA A 298 -28.53 -24.84 -11.56
CA ALA A 298 -29.30 -25.03 -12.78
C ALA A 298 -28.34 -25.54 -13.87
N LEU A 299 -28.83 -26.46 -14.67
CA LEU A 299 -28.08 -27.45 -15.46
C LEU A 299 -27.20 -26.87 -16.58
N SER A 300 -26.07 -27.57 -16.75
CA SER A 300 -25.26 -27.83 -17.96
C SER A 300 -25.62 -27.11 -19.27
N VAL A 301 -24.67 -26.37 -19.84
CA VAL A 301 -23.63 -26.83 -20.78
C VAL A 301 -22.82 -25.59 -21.18
N ALA A 302 -21.64 -25.42 -20.58
CA ALA A 302 -20.49 -24.69 -21.14
C ALA A 302 -19.30 -24.88 -20.18
N SER A 303 -18.14 -25.13 -20.78
CA SER A 303 -16.98 -25.81 -20.22
C SER A 303 -16.00 -24.92 -19.46
N ASN A 304 -15.45 -25.48 -18.37
CA ASN A 304 -14.07 -25.37 -17.90
C ASN A 304 -13.48 -23.98 -17.58
N LEU A 305 -14.14 -23.21 -16.73
CA LEU A 305 -13.44 -22.19 -15.92
C LEU A 305 -14.05 -22.06 -14.52
N GLU A 306 -13.92 -23.10 -13.70
CA GLU A 306 -14.17 -22.98 -12.26
C GLU A 306 -12.93 -22.35 -11.59
N THR A 307 -12.75 -21.05 -11.76
CA THR A 307 -11.94 -20.25 -10.85
C THR A 307 -12.72 -20.10 -9.54
N LYS A 308 -12.20 -20.70 -8.46
CA LYS A 308 -12.62 -20.38 -7.09
C LYS A 308 -12.53 -18.86 -6.90
N LEU A 309 -13.66 -18.17 -6.95
CA LEU A 309 -13.76 -16.72 -6.72
C LEU A 309 -13.43 -16.45 -5.24
N SER A 310 -12.15 -16.22 -4.98
CA SER A 310 -11.58 -15.72 -3.73
C SER A 310 -12.11 -14.30 -3.44
N LYS A 311 -12.09 -13.86 -2.17
CA LYS A 311 -12.32 -12.46 -1.78
C LYS A 311 -11.42 -11.44 -2.53
N CYS A 312 -10.39 -11.91 -3.25
CA CYS A 312 -9.55 -11.12 -4.17
C CYS A 312 -10.27 -10.57 -5.42
N VAL A 313 -11.54 -10.88 -5.65
CA VAL A 313 -12.26 -10.44 -6.87
C VAL A 313 -12.52 -8.92 -6.90
N LEU A 314 -12.43 -8.22 -5.77
CA LEU A 314 -12.63 -6.77 -5.70
C LEU A 314 -11.44 -5.95 -6.21
N LEU A 315 -10.25 -6.56 -6.27
CA LEU A 315 -9.05 -5.87 -6.73
C LEU A 315 -8.89 -5.99 -8.24
N VAL A 316 -8.43 -4.91 -8.85
CA VAL A 316 -8.09 -4.83 -10.27
C VAL A 316 -6.60 -4.54 -10.36
N ASP A 317 -5.92 -5.35 -11.16
CA ASP A 317 -4.54 -5.12 -11.57
C ASP A 317 -4.56 -4.43 -12.93
N MET A 318 -4.06 -3.19 -12.97
CA MET A 318 -4.09 -2.32 -14.14
C MET A 318 -2.67 -1.85 -14.45
N PRO A 319 -2.14 -2.09 -15.66
CA PRO A 319 -0.82 -1.60 -16.03
C PRO A 319 -0.75 -0.07 -15.92
N ALA A 320 0.27 0.46 -15.24
CA ALA A 320 0.34 1.89 -14.90
C ALA A 320 0.30 2.79 -16.15
N PHE A 321 0.92 2.34 -17.24
CA PHE A 321 0.98 3.07 -18.51
C PHE A 321 -0.36 3.17 -19.24
N LEU A 322 -1.38 2.42 -18.82
CA LEU A 322 -2.76 2.53 -19.32
C LEU A 322 -3.62 3.50 -18.49
N THR A 323 -3.01 4.18 -17.52
CA THR A 323 -3.73 4.99 -16.55
C THR A 323 -3.27 6.44 -16.56
N ARG A 324 -4.14 7.31 -16.05
CA ARG A 324 -3.84 8.72 -15.82
C ARG A 324 -4.18 9.09 -14.38
N PRO A 325 -3.24 9.64 -13.60
CA PRO A 325 -3.54 10.17 -12.28
C PRO A 325 -4.64 11.22 -12.35
N ILE A 326 -5.55 11.17 -11.38
CA ILE A 326 -6.61 12.16 -11.24
C ILE A 326 -6.67 12.66 -9.81
N ASN A 327 -7.02 13.94 -9.66
CA ASN A 327 -7.27 14.56 -8.37
C ASN A 327 -8.67 15.19 -8.38
N PRO A 328 -9.72 14.40 -8.16
CA PRO A 328 -11.08 14.90 -8.19
C PRO A 328 -11.31 15.92 -7.06
N PRO A 329 -12.07 17.01 -7.31
CA PRO A 329 -12.48 17.90 -6.23
C PRO A 329 -13.33 17.14 -5.20
N LEU A 330 -13.29 17.59 -3.95
CA LEU A 330 -14.05 17.01 -2.85
C LEU A 330 -15.34 17.79 -2.63
N THR A 331 -16.40 17.09 -2.23
CA THR A 331 -17.66 17.72 -1.81
C THR A 331 -17.46 18.55 -0.55
N GLU A 332 -18.13 19.70 -0.48
CA GLU A 332 -18.19 20.52 0.75
C GLU A 332 -19.16 19.94 1.80
N THR A 333 -20.00 18.98 1.38
CA THR A 333 -21.01 18.33 2.24
C THR A 333 -20.46 17.05 2.86
N THR A 334 -20.93 16.72 4.06
CA THR A 334 -20.57 15.49 4.77
C THR A 334 -21.44 14.31 4.28
N PRO A 335 -20.85 13.13 4.01
CA PRO A 335 -19.42 12.83 4.06
C PRO A 335 -18.66 13.47 2.89
N ILE A 336 -17.44 13.97 3.19
CA ILE A 336 -16.54 14.55 2.18
C ILE A 336 -16.13 13.43 1.22
N THR A 337 -16.57 13.51 -0.02
CA THR A 337 -16.32 12.50 -1.06
C THR A 337 -15.87 13.16 -2.36
N PRO A 338 -15.14 12.45 -3.23
CA PRO A 338 -14.87 12.92 -4.59
C PRO A 338 -16.15 13.21 -5.37
N GLU A 339 -16.15 14.35 -6.04
CA GLU A 339 -17.18 14.78 -6.98
C GLU A 339 -16.54 15.04 -8.34
N LEU A 340 -17.13 14.51 -9.41
CA LEU A 340 -16.65 14.71 -10.78
C LEU A 340 -17.80 15.13 -11.69
N GLU A 341 -17.57 16.15 -12.51
CA GLU A 341 -18.54 16.58 -13.51
C GLU A 341 -18.58 15.57 -14.68
N THR A 342 -19.77 15.31 -15.21
CA THR A 342 -19.99 14.44 -16.38
C THR A 342 -19.14 14.89 -17.56
N SER A 343 -19.08 16.20 -17.82
CA SER A 343 -18.30 16.77 -18.94
C SER A 343 -16.80 16.48 -18.79
N VAL A 344 -16.28 16.54 -17.57
CA VAL A 344 -14.87 16.24 -17.26
C VAL A 344 -14.57 14.76 -17.44
N LEU A 345 -15.47 13.86 -17.01
CA LEU A 345 -15.32 12.42 -17.21
C LEU A 345 -15.42 12.01 -18.68
N GLU A 346 -16.31 12.65 -19.45
CA GLU A 346 -16.41 12.45 -20.90
C GLU A 346 -15.15 12.94 -21.60
N ALA A 347 -14.67 14.16 -21.29
CA ALA A 347 -13.40 14.66 -21.82
C ALA A 347 -12.21 13.77 -21.43
N LEU A 348 -12.18 13.25 -20.21
CA LEU A 348 -11.15 12.32 -19.75
C LEU A 348 -11.17 11.00 -20.52
N THR A 349 -12.37 10.50 -20.83
CA THR A 349 -12.57 9.30 -21.67
C THR A 349 -11.93 9.52 -23.05
N ASP A 350 -12.20 10.66 -23.68
CA ASP A 350 -11.69 10.98 -25.02
C ASP A 350 -10.18 11.29 -25.02
N CYS A 351 -9.68 11.97 -23.99
CA CYS A 351 -8.26 12.32 -23.88
C CYS A 351 -7.37 11.13 -23.48
N LEU A 352 -7.89 10.15 -22.73
CA LEU A 352 -7.12 8.98 -22.30
C LEU A 352 -7.01 7.93 -23.42
N TRP A 353 -8.02 7.83 -24.28
CA TRP A 353 -8.07 6.77 -25.28
C TRP A 353 -6.87 6.75 -26.26
N PRO A 354 -6.38 7.88 -26.80
CA PRO A 354 -5.21 7.88 -27.70
C PRO A 354 -3.95 7.27 -27.08
N ASP A 355 -3.76 7.41 -25.76
CA ASP A 355 -2.62 6.84 -25.04
C ASP A 355 -2.79 5.32 -24.82
N VAL A 356 -4.03 4.87 -24.65
CA VAL A 356 -4.38 3.46 -24.36
C VAL A 356 -4.57 2.62 -25.62
N ALA A 357 -5.05 3.22 -26.72
CA ALA A 357 -5.41 2.53 -27.96
C ALA A 357 -4.28 1.65 -28.55
N PRO A 358 -2.99 2.07 -28.58
CA PRO A 358 -1.90 1.22 -29.05
C PRO A 358 -1.72 -0.07 -28.24
N HIS A 359 -2.27 -0.09 -27.03
CA HIS A 359 -2.15 -1.16 -26.06
C HIS A 359 -3.51 -1.74 -25.66
N ALA A 360 -4.53 -1.64 -26.53
CA ALA A 360 -5.88 -2.09 -26.23
C ALA A 360 -5.97 -3.54 -25.74
N LYS A 361 -5.07 -4.43 -26.20
CA LYS A 361 -4.98 -5.83 -25.75
C LYS A 361 -4.59 -6.00 -24.26
N ALA A 362 -3.95 -4.99 -23.66
CA ALA A 362 -3.51 -5.02 -22.28
C ALA A 362 -4.55 -4.44 -21.30
N ILE A 363 -5.70 -3.97 -21.81
CA ILE A 363 -6.79 -3.46 -20.98
C ILE A 363 -7.37 -4.64 -20.17
N PRO A 364 -7.46 -4.52 -18.83
CA PRO A 364 -8.01 -5.60 -18.01
C PRO A 364 -9.49 -5.85 -18.31
N ILE A 365 -9.86 -7.13 -18.39
CA ILE A 365 -11.25 -7.56 -18.60
C ILE A 365 -11.98 -7.63 -17.26
N ARG A 366 -13.21 -7.12 -17.22
CA ARG A 366 -14.07 -7.08 -16.05
C ARG A 366 -15.51 -7.46 -16.42
N PRO A 367 -16.20 -8.33 -15.65
CA PRO A 367 -17.62 -8.57 -15.87
C PRO A 367 -18.45 -7.37 -15.37
N VAL A 368 -19.69 -7.30 -15.83
CA VAL A 368 -20.67 -6.32 -15.30
C VAL A 368 -20.95 -6.64 -13.83
N SER A 369 -20.95 -5.61 -12.98
CA SER A 369 -21.32 -5.65 -11.57
C SER A 369 -22.52 -4.74 -11.29
N ALA A 370 -22.91 -4.63 -10.02
CA ALA A 370 -24.05 -3.81 -9.61
C ALA A 370 -23.76 -2.30 -9.75
N SER A 371 -22.50 -1.88 -9.59
CA SER A 371 -22.08 -0.48 -9.60
C SER A 371 -21.16 -0.11 -10.77
N PHE A 372 -20.72 -1.09 -11.57
CA PHE A 372 -19.86 -0.87 -12.74
C PHE A 372 -20.28 -1.79 -13.91
N PRO A 373 -20.29 -1.34 -15.18
CA PRO A 373 -20.03 0.02 -15.64
C PRO A 373 -20.95 1.07 -15.02
N TYR A 374 -20.46 2.32 -14.94
CA TYR A 374 -21.27 3.43 -14.46
C TYR A 374 -22.49 3.63 -15.36
N ARG A 375 -23.64 4.00 -14.79
CA ARG A 375 -24.92 4.10 -15.51
C ARG A 375 -25.54 5.48 -15.41
N ARG A 376 -26.04 5.99 -16.54
CA ARG A 376 -26.89 7.18 -16.59
C ARG A 376 -28.30 6.87 -16.06
N TYR A 377 -29.14 7.89 -15.87
CA TYR A 377 -30.51 7.71 -15.35
C TYR A 377 -31.42 6.84 -16.22
N ASP A 378 -31.15 6.77 -17.53
CA ASP A 378 -31.86 5.89 -18.46
C ASP A 378 -31.41 4.41 -18.37
N GLY A 379 -30.43 4.11 -17.51
CA GLY A 379 -29.84 2.78 -17.35
C GLY A 379 -28.75 2.44 -18.36
N SER A 380 -28.49 3.33 -19.34
CA SER A 380 -27.41 3.16 -20.30
C SER A 380 -26.05 3.28 -19.63
N PHE A 381 -25.05 2.60 -20.19
CA PHE A 381 -23.67 2.72 -19.73
C PHE A 381 -23.12 4.12 -20.05
N ALA A 382 -22.43 4.69 -19.06
CA ALA A 382 -21.73 5.96 -19.18
C ALA A 382 -20.27 5.73 -19.57
N PHE A 383 -19.63 6.76 -20.13
CA PHE A 383 -18.18 6.83 -20.38
C PHE A 383 -17.61 5.67 -21.22
N ILE A 384 -18.40 5.20 -22.19
CA ILE A 384 -17.92 4.30 -23.24
C ILE A 384 -17.19 5.14 -24.29
N ASN A 385 -15.98 4.75 -24.65
CA ASN A 385 -15.31 5.33 -25.81
C ASN A 385 -15.75 4.59 -27.09
N ALA A 386 -16.35 5.31 -28.04
CA ALA A 386 -16.93 4.70 -29.24
C ALA A 386 -15.87 4.12 -30.20
N ASP A 387 -14.70 4.76 -30.30
CA ASP A 387 -13.59 4.27 -31.12
C ASP A 387 -12.98 3.00 -30.51
N ALA A 388 -12.96 2.93 -29.18
CA ALA A 388 -12.52 1.76 -28.45
C ALA A 388 -13.39 0.53 -28.70
N VAL A 389 -14.71 0.70 -28.78
CA VAL A 389 -15.63 -0.40 -29.13
C VAL A 389 -15.27 -0.98 -30.50
N GLN A 390 -15.07 -0.12 -31.52
CA GLN A 390 -14.73 -0.57 -32.86
C GLN A 390 -13.36 -1.28 -32.91
N MET A 391 -12.38 -0.78 -32.14
CA MET A 391 -11.06 -1.37 -32.06
C MET A 391 -11.08 -2.71 -31.33
N ILE A 392 -11.78 -2.80 -30.19
CA ILE A 392 -11.90 -4.03 -29.40
C ILE A 392 -12.67 -5.11 -30.16
N ASP A 393 -13.73 -4.75 -30.89
CA ASP A 393 -14.47 -5.69 -31.74
C ASP A 393 -13.59 -6.26 -32.88
N GLN A 394 -12.54 -5.54 -33.27
CA GLN A 394 -11.54 -6.00 -34.24
C GLN A 394 -10.40 -6.79 -33.59
N LEU A 395 -10.24 -6.75 -32.27
CA LEU A 395 -9.23 -7.56 -31.60
C LEU A 395 -9.61 -9.05 -31.68
N PRO A 396 -8.63 -9.95 -31.80
CA PRO A 396 -8.90 -11.37 -31.68
C PRO A 396 -9.49 -11.65 -30.29
N SER A 397 -10.44 -12.59 -30.21
CA SER A 397 -10.99 -13.01 -28.91
C SER A 397 -9.86 -13.55 -28.04
N GLU A 398 -10.01 -13.53 -26.72
CA GLU A 398 -9.00 -14.08 -25.81
C GLU A 398 -8.66 -15.53 -26.20
N GLY A 399 -7.37 -15.79 -26.41
CA GLY A 399 -6.87 -17.09 -26.87
C GLY A 399 -6.97 -17.31 -28.37
N GLU A 400 -7.49 -16.40 -29.18
CA GLU A 400 -7.40 -16.49 -30.65
C GLU A 400 -6.10 -15.85 -31.14
N GLU A 401 -5.38 -16.59 -31.97
CA GLU A 401 -4.19 -16.13 -32.66
C GLU A 401 -4.43 -16.23 -34.17
N GLU A 402 -3.76 -15.37 -34.93
CA GLU A 402 -3.82 -15.44 -36.40
C GLU A 402 -2.88 -16.54 -36.90
N CYS A 403 -3.41 -17.46 -37.71
CA CYS A 403 -2.58 -18.50 -38.31
C CYS A 403 -1.65 -17.91 -39.37
N PHE A 404 -0.34 -18.12 -39.25
CA PHE A 404 0.65 -17.61 -40.21
C PHE A 404 0.52 -18.14 -41.65
N LEU A 405 -0.23 -19.23 -41.87
CA LEU A 405 -0.37 -19.86 -43.19
C LEU A 405 -1.59 -19.33 -43.98
N CYS A 406 -2.69 -19.04 -43.28
CA CYS A 406 -3.96 -18.64 -43.90
C CYS A 406 -4.52 -17.31 -43.39
N ASN A 407 -3.90 -16.71 -42.36
CA ASN A 407 -4.39 -15.55 -41.62
C ASN A 407 -5.79 -15.73 -41.01
N GLU A 408 -6.31 -16.97 -40.93
CA GLU A 408 -7.55 -17.28 -40.21
C GLU A 408 -7.27 -17.14 -38.69
N ARG A 409 -8.21 -16.51 -37.97
CA ARG A 409 -8.15 -16.43 -36.51
C ARG A 409 -8.59 -17.75 -35.92
N VAL A 410 -7.72 -18.36 -35.11
CA VAL A 410 -7.96 -19.68 -34.54
C VAL A 410 -7.61 -19.66 -33.07
N GLN A 411 -8.46 -20.26 -32.25
CA GLN A 411 -8.18 -20.51 -30.85
C GLN A 411 -6.84 -21.26 -30.71
N LEU A 412 -5.96 -20.79 -29.83
CA LEU A 412 -4.59 -21.27 -29.64
C LEU A 412 -4.56 -22.77 -29.32
N ASN A 413 -5.55 -23.25 -28.57
CA ASN A 413 -5.72 -24.67 -28.27
C ASN A 413 -6.14 -25.53 -29.49
N ARG A 414 -6.62 -24.91 -30.57
CA ARG A 414 -6.97 -25.53 -31.87
C ARG A 414 -5.96 -25.19 -32.97
N MET A 415 -4.99 -24.32 -32.70
CA MET A 415 -4.00 -23.89 -33.69
C MET A 415 -3.17 -25.08 -34.19
N GLN A 416 -2.88 -26.05 -33.33
CA GLN A 416 -2.18 -27.26 -33.73
C GLN A 416 -2.96 -28.08 -34.76
N ASP A 417 -4.25 -28.33 -34.53
CA ASP A 417 -5.11 -29.09 -35.45
C ASP A 417 -5.30 -28.34 -36.77
N HIS A 418 -5.45 -27.02 -36.69
CA HIS A 418 -5.58 -26.14 -37.84
C HIS A 418 -4.30 -26.14 -38.72
N VAL A 419 -3.12 -25.98 -38.11
CA VAL A 419 -1.84 -26.07 -38.84
C VAL A 419 -1.59 -27.47 -39.39
N ALA A 420 -2.01 -28.53 -38.67
CA ALA A 420 -1.90 -29.91 -39.16
C ALA A 420 -2.73 -30.14 -40.44
N MET A 421 -3.88 -29.50 -40.58
CA MET A 421 -4.66 -29.52 -41.82
C MET A 421 -3.88 -28.91 -42.99
N HIS A 422 -3.24 -27.75 -42.80
CA HIS A 422 -2.42 -27.12 -43.84
C HIS A 422 -1.26 -28.04 -44.28
N LEU A 423 -0.56 -28.64 -43.31
CA LEU A 423 0.55 -29.58 -43.59
C LEU A 423 0.08 -30.83 -44.33
N ALA A 424 -1.08 -31.39 -43.94
CA ALA A 424 -1.65 -32.54 -44.61
C ALA A 424 -2.06 -32.21 -46.05
N ALA A 425 -2.74 -31.08 -46.27
CA ALA A 425 -3.13 -30.64 -47.61
C ALA A 425 -1.91 -30.48 -48.53
N ALA A 426 -0.86 -29.80 -48.05
CA ALA A 426 0.39 -29.63 -48.78
C ALA A 426 1.06 -30.98 -49.12
N ARG A 427 1.14 -31.90 -48.16
CA ARG A 427 1.78 -33.21 -48.36
C ARG A 427 1.07 -34.11 -49.37
N PHE A 428 -0.26 -34.05 -49.42
CA PHE A 428 -1.07 -34.87 -50.33
C PHE A 428 -1.40 -34.16 -51.64
N GLY A 429 -0.87 -32.96 -51.88
CA GLY A 429 -1.15 -32.18 -53.09
C GLY A 429 -2.62 -31.77 -53.22
N LEU A 430 -3.32 -31.66 -52.08
CA LEU A 430 -4.69 -31.18 -52.04
C LEU A 430 -4.67 -29.65 -52.03
N GLN A 431 -5.60 -29.05 -52.77
CA GLN A 431 -5.75 -27.60 -52.79
C GLN A 431 -6.30 -27.16 -51.43
N ASP A 432 -5.54 -26.32 -50.74
CA ASP A 432 -5.99 -25.70 -49.50
C ASP A 432 -6.62 -24.35 -49.83
N ASP A 433 -7.95 -24.33 -49.93
CA ASP A 433 -8.72 -23.13 -50.27
C ASP A 433 -8.58 -22.00 -49.24
N ARG A 434 -7.97 -22.27 -48.07
CA ARG A 434 -7.79 -21.31 -46.98
C ARG A 434 -6.39 -20.74 -46.93
N ALA A 435 -5.38 -21.49 -47.37
CA ALA A 435 -4.01 -21.01 -47.36
C ALA A 435 -3.86 -19.76 -48.24
N VAL A 436 -3.33 -18.68 -47.68
CA VAL A 436 -2.86 -17.56 -48.50
C VAL A 436 -1.68 -18.13 -49.30
N ASN A 437 -1.55 -17.76 -50.59
CA ASN A 437 -0.45 -18.19 -51.46
C ASN A 437 0.92 -17.70 -50.92
N VAL A 438 1.38 -18.28 -49.82
CA VAL A 438 2.74 -18.16 -49.32
C VAL A 438 3.53 -19.07 -50.24
N ARG A 439 4.15 -18.47 -51.27
CA ARG A 439 5.16 -19.15 -52.07
C ARG A 439 6.26 -19.57 -51.11
N VAL A 440 6.20 -20.81 -50.66
CA VAL A 440 7.32 -21.45 -49.98
C VAL A 440 8.47 -21.43 -50.98
N HIS A 441 9.50 -20.65 -50.70
CA HIS A 441 10.75 -20.72 -51.43
C HIS A 441 11.29 -22.15 -51.22
N ASP A 442 11.42 -22.91 -52.31
CA ASP A 442 11.85 -24.33 -52.34
C ASP A 442 13.31 -24.56 -51.85
N ASP A 443 13.91 -23.65 -51.10
CA ASP A 443 15.35 -23.66 -50.80
C ASP A 443 15.72 -24.28 -49.43
N CYS A 444 14.80 -24.97 -48.75
CA CYS A 444 15.10 -25.68 -47.50
C CYS A 444 14.38 -27.03 -47.40
N LEU A 445 14.85 -28.00 -48.19
CA LEU A 445 14.69 -29.43 -47.93
C LEU A 445 16.02 -30.16 -48.11
#